data_AF-V5NYI7-F1
#
_entry.id   AF-V5NYI7-F1
#
_cell.length_a   1.000
_cell.length_b   1.000
_cell.length_c   1.000
_cell.angle_alpha   90.00
_cell.angle_beta   90.00
_cell.angle_gamma   90.00
#
_symmetry.space_group_name_H-M   'P 1'
#
loop_
_entity.id
_entity.type
_entity.pdbx_description
1 polymer ?
#
loop_
_entity_poly.entity_id
_entity_poly.type
_entity_poly.pdbx_seq_one_letter_code
_entity_poly.pdbx_strand_id
1 'polypeptide(L)' 'LYCCGPPGITYPPFIRNHPGKCPSVRSTCTGVRSYRPKLCPHDGACDFRSKCCYDACVEHHVCKTVEFY' A
#
# COMPACT_ATOMS: atom_id res chain seq x y z
N LEU A 1 -5.01 8.89 -13.24
CA LEU A 1 -3.69 9.45 -12.84
C LEU A 1 -3.72 9.53 -11.31
N TYR A 2 -2.86 8.80 -10.60
CA TYR A 2 -2.72 8.97 -9.15
C TYR A 2 -1.36 9.61 -8.85
N CYS A 3 -1.32 10.39 -7.78
CA CYS A 3 -0.51 11.59 -7.63
C CYS A 3 0.83 11.36 -6.90
N CYS A 4 1.14 10.13 -6.46
CA CYS A 4 2.17 9.89 -5.45
C CYS A 4 3.06 8.64 -5.70
N GLY A 5 3.06 8.09 -6.92
CA GLY A 5 4.00 7.03 -7.31
C GLY A 5 5.34 7.59 -7.80
N PRO A 6 6.43 6.81 -7.79
CA PRO A 6 7.67 7.22 -8.45
C PRO A 6 7.41 7.54 -9.93
N PRO A 7 8.05 8.58 -10.49
CA PRO A 7 7.92 8.88 -11.92
C PRO A 7 8.39 7.68 -12.75
N GLY A 8 7.65 7.37 -13.82
CA GLY A 8 7.97 6.25 -14.73
C GLY A 8 7.33 4.90 -14.36
N ILE A 9 6.59 4.80 -13.24
CA ILE A 9 5.80 3.60 -12.94
C ILE A 9 4.41 3.72 -13.58
N THR A 10 4.12 2.85 -14.55
CA THR A 10 2.77 2.66 -15.08
C THR A 10 2.02 1.71 -14.19
N TYR A 11 1.00 2.20 -13.51
CA TYR A 11 0.09 1.36 -12.73
C TYR A 11 -1.06 0.86 -13.61
N PRO A 12 -1.61 -0.34 -13.34
CA PRO A 12 -2.78 -0.81 -14.04
C PRO A 12 -3.92 0.20 -13.91
N PRO A 13 -4.66 0.54 -14.98
CA PRO A 13 -5.69 1.58 -14.94
C PRO A 13 -6.93 1.18 -14.13
N PHE A 14 -7.06 -0.10 -13.76
CA PHE A 14 -8.23 -0.63 -13.09
C PHE A 14 -8.07 -0.60 -11.56
N ILE A 15 -9.05 0.02 -10.90
CA ILE A 15 -9.23 -0.02 -9.46
C ILE A 15 -9.81 -1.40 -9.11
N ARG A 16 -8.94 -2.41 -9.00
CA ARG A 16 -9.34 -3.72 -8.48
C ARG A 16 -9.31 -3.67 -6.97
N ASN A 17 -10.47 -3.74 -6.33
CA ASN A 17 -10.57 -3.83 -4.87
C ASN A 17 -10.26 -5.26 -4.42
N HIS A 18 -9.24 -5.41 -3.57
CA HIS A 18 -8.93 -6.70 -2.95
C HIS A 18 -9.78 -6.92 -1.69
N PRO A 19 -10.17 -8.17 -1.38
CA PRO A 19 -10.93 -8.49 -0.17
C PRO A 19 -10.10 -8.25 1.10
N GLY A 20 -10.77 -8.11 2.24
CA GLY A 20 -10.15 -7.77 3.53
C GLY A 20 -10.03 -6.26 3.77
N LYS A 21 -9.43 -5.90 4.90
CA LYS A 21 -9.28 -4.50 5.34
C LYS A 21 -7.80 -4.13 5.47
N CYS A 22 -7.53 -2.83 5.39
CA CYS A 22 -6.22 -2.30 5.75
C CYS A 22 -5.95 -2.57 7.22
N PRO A 23 -4.71 -2.98 7.59
CA PRO A 23 -4.34 -3.13 8.98
C PRO A 23 -4.39 -1.77 9.68
N SER A 24 -4.56 -1.80 11.00
CA SER A 24 -4.57 -0.56 11.81
C SER A 24 -3.30 0.26 11.59
N VAL A 25 -3.47 1.58 11.43
CA VAL A 25 -2.33 2.50 11.28
C VAL A 25 -1.53 2.48 12.58
N ARG A 26 -0.26 2.08 12.48
CA ARG A 26 0.65 2.10 13.62
C ARG A 26 0.94 3.56 14.02
N SER A 27 0.87 3.84 15.32
CA SER A 27 1.24 5.15 15.89
C SER A 27 2.76 5.38 15.96
N THR A 28 3.54 4.30 15.91
CA THR A 28 5.01 4.34 16.02
C THR A 28 5.67 3.46 14.97
N CYS A 29 6.84 3.90 14.53
CA CYS A 29 7.65 3.23 13.52
C CYS A 29 8.63 2.27 14.19
N THR A 30 8.19 1.02 14.35
CA THR A 30 9.00 -0.02 14.98
C THR A 30 9.99 -0.61 13.96
N GLY A 31 11.24 -0.14 14.03
CA GLY A 31 12.42 -0.84 13.48
C GLY A 31 12.87 -0.46 12.06
N VAL A 32 14.10 -0.90 11.76
CA VAL A 32 14.74 -0.80 10.44
C VAL A 32 14.01 -1.73 9.48
N ARG A 33 13.38 -1.16 8.44
CA ARG A 33 12.72 -1.97 7.40
C ARG A 33 13.80 -2.63 6.54
N SER A 34 13.86 -3.95 6.52
CA SER A 34 14.76 -4.70 5.65
C SER A 34 14.45 -4.48 4.16
N TYR A 35 13.21 -4.10 3.83
CA TYR A 35 12.76 -3.81 2.47
C TYR A 35 11.97 -2.49 2.42
N ARG A 36 12.19 -1.70 1.35
CA ARG A 36 11.38 -0.51 1.10
C ARG A 36 9.95 -0.93 0.71
N PRO A 37 8.90 -0.33 1.33
CA PRO A 37 7.53 -0.64 0.95
C PRO A 37 7.26 -0.24 -0.49
N LYS A 38 6.40 -1.01 -1.16
CA LYS A 38 5.93 -0.67 -2.50
C LYS A 38 4.85 0.41 -2.42
N LEU A 39 5.15 1.59 -2.95
CA LEU A 39 4.15 2.66 -3.13
C LEU A 39 3.06 2.20 -4.09
N CYS A 40 1.82 2.53 -3.77
CA CYS A 40 0.66 2.12 -4.55
C CYS A 40 -0.36 3.28 -4.67
N PRO A 41 -1.09 3.33 -5.79
CA PRO A 41 -2.23 4.21 -5.96
C PRO A 41 -3.58 3.57 -5.60
N HIS A 42 -3.68 2.25 -5.72
CA HIS A 42 -4.86 1.45 -5.42
C HIS A 42 -4.48 -0.01 -5.23
N ASP A 43 -5.41 -0.79 -4.69
CA ASP A 43 -5.26 -2.22 -4.40
C ASP A 43 -4.73 -3.05 -5.59
N GLY A 44 -5.23 -2.79 -6.80
CA GLY A 44 -4.76 -3.46 -8.02
C GLY A 44 -3.28 -3.29 -8.37
N ALA A 45 -2.55 -2.36 -7.74
CA ALA A 45 -1.09 -2.24 -7.86
C ALA A 45 -0.32 -3.17 -6.90
N CYS A 46 -1.01 -3.75 -5.94
CA CYS A 46 -0.49 -4.67 -4.93
C CYS A 46 -0.80 -6.13 -5.28
N ASP A 47 -0.16 -7.05 -4.58
CA ASP A 47 -0.50 -8.47 -4.70
C ASP A 47 -1.94 -8.74 -4.24
N PHE A 48 -2.54 -9.84 -4.68
CA PHE A 48 -3.94 -10.17 -4.41
C PHE A 48 -4.32 -10.21 -2.91
N ARG A 49 -3.37 -10.53 -2.04
CA ARG A 49 -3.55 -10.57 -0.57
C ARG A 49 -3.12 -9.28 0.14
N SER A 50 -2.92 -8.20 -0.63
CA SER A 50 -2.45 -6.92 -0.13
C SER A 50 -3.35 -5.80 -0.62
N LYS A 51 -3.55 -4.79 0.22
CA LYS A 51 -4.29 -3.57 -0.11
C LYS A 51 -3.38 -2.36 -0.07
N CYS A 52 -3.81 -1.32 -0.76
CA CYS A 52 -3.12 -0.06 -0.79
C CYS A 52 -3.53 0.80 0.39
N CYS A 53 -2.67 0.86 1.41
CA CYS A 53 -3.02 1.38 2.72
C CYS A 53 -2.03 2.45 3.16
N TYR A 54 -2.54 3.48 3.85
CA TYR A 54 -1.71 4.54 4.40
C TYR A 54 -0.71 3.98 5.43
N ASP A 55 0.54 4.43 5.34
CA ASP A 55 1.60 4.10 6.26
C ASP A 55 2.17 5.36 6.88
N ALA A 56 1.89 5.57 8.17
CA ALA A 56 2.34 6.76 8.90
C ALA A 56 3.86 6.92 8.94
N CYS A 57 4.63 5.84 8.77
CA CYS A 57 6.09 5.91 8.81
C CYS A 57 6.73 6.38 7.50
N VAL A 58 6.01 6.26 6.40
CA VAL A 58 6.45 6.74 5.08
C VAL A 58 5.58 7.90 4.63
N GLU A 59 4.51 8.19 5.36
CA GLU A 59 3.51 9.23 5.07
C GLU A 59 2.87 9.06 3.69
N HIS A 60 2.82 7.82 3.18
CA HIS A 60 2.34 7.48 1.85
C HIS A 60 1.54 6.18 1.86
N HIS A 61 0.76 5.96 0.80
CA HIS A 61 0.07 4.69 0.56
C HIS A 61 1.04 3.64 0.04
N VAL A 62 1.06 2.49 0.72
CA VAL A 62 1.94 1.36 0.40
C VAL A 62 1.15 0.06 0.42
N CYS A 63 1.64 -0.94 -0.30
CA CYS A 63 1.07 -2.27 -0.24
C CYS A 63 1.28 -2.89 1.15
N LYS A 64 0.18 -3.20 1.83
CA LYS A 64 0.17 -3.89 3.12
C LYS A 64 -0.66 -5.15 3.04
N THR A 65 -0.27 -6.18 3.78
CA THR A 65 -1.05 -7.40 3.94
C THR A 65 -2.40 -7.07 4.58
N VAL A 66 -3.46 -7.68 4.07
CA VAL A 66 -4.83 -7.44 4.55
C VAL A 66 -5.11 -8.19 5.85
N GLU A 67 -6.03 -7.64 6.62
CA GLU A 67 -6.66 -8.31 7.77
C GLU A 67 -8.06 -8.80 7.37
N PHE A 68 -8.38 -10.05 7.73
CA PHE A 68 -9.69 -10.69 7.55
C PHE A 68 -10.38 -10.81 8.92
N TYR A 69 -10.73 -9.68 9.53
CA TYR A 69 -11.56 -9.61 10.75
C TYR A 69 -12.98 -9.15 10.41
#